data_AF-A0A7Y4V866-F1
#
_entry.id   AF-A0A7Y4V866-F1
#
_cell.length_a   1.000
_cell.length_b   1.000
_cell.length_c   1.000
_cell.angle_alpha   90.00
_cell.angle_beta   90.00
_cell.angle_gamma   90.00
#
_symmetry.space_group_name_H-M   'P 1'
#
loop_
_entity.id
_entity.type
_entity.pdbx_description
1 polymer ?
#
loop_
_entity_poly.entity_id
_entity_poly.type
_entity_poly.pdbx_seq_one_letter_code
_entity_poly.pdbx_strand_id
1 'polypeptide(L)'
;MFGTLTVRSQEVLVSDTLVADLLLPIDTTATLLLPSNLEYIPAEATPQVIAERLSALQGKIDLTYNNKVQSFIDYFTIRDREYTRMVQRRKDLYFPLFEKKLKEYGLPDELKYLSIIESGLNPRVMSRARAVGLWQFMSGTGRYMGLSNDWYIDERMDPEKSTDAACRYLAQLYSIFGDWQLALAAYNSGPGTVRNA
;
A
#
# COMPACT_ATOMS: atom_id res chain seq x y z
N MET A 1 52.94 -27.04 -11.11
CA MET A 1 52.95 -25.58 -10.94
C MET A 1 51.76 -25.04 -11.73
N PHE A 2 50.72 -24.70 -10.96
CA PHE A 2 49.41 -24.10 -11.23
C PHE A 2 48.93 -23.82 -12.67
N GLY A 3 47.79 -24.44 -13.02
CA GLY A 3 46.98 -24.13 -14.19
C GLY A 3 46.10 -22.88 -13.99
N THR A 4 45.81 -22.22 -15.09
CA THR A 4 44.99 -21.00 -15.20
C THR A 4 43.51 -21.35 -15.26
N LEU A 5 42.75 -20.91 -14.25
CA LEU A 5 41.28 -20.87 -14.29
C LEU A 5 40.84 -19.46 -14.70
N THR A 6 40.29 -19.35 -15.90
CA THR A 6 39.55 -18.15 -16.34
C THR A 6 38.10 -18.31 -15.89
N VAL A 7 37.67 -17.51 -14.92
CA VAL A 7 36.25 -17.30 -14.62
C VAL A 7 35.98 -15.81 -14.78
N ARG A 8 35.19 -15.45 -15.80
CA ARG A 8 34.53 -14.13 -15.90
C ARG A 8 33.06 -14.35 -16.25
N SER A 9 32.28 -14.26 -15.17
CA SER A 9 30.96 -13.64 -15.01
C SER A 9 30.08 -13.51 -16.26
N GLN A 10 29.00 -14.30 -16.30
CA GLN A 10 27.80 -13.95 -17.07
C GLN A 10 27.09 -12.77 -16.39
N GLU A 11 26.91 -11.69 -17.12
CA GLU A 11 26.01 -10.59 -16.74
C GLU A 11 24.56 -11.08 -16.83
N VAL A 12 23.86 -11.10 -15.70
CA VAL A 12 22.40 -11.25 -15.66
C VAL A 12 21.82 -9.83 -15.65
N LEU A 13 21.37 -9.38 -16.82
CA LEU A 13 20.52 -8.19 -16.97
C LEU A 13 19.17 -8.47 -16.31
N VAL A 14 18.98 -7.98 -15.08
CA VAL A 14 17.66 -7.94 -14.44
C VAL A 14 16.94 -6.71 -15.00
N SER A 15 15.99 -6.95 -15.91
CA SER A 15 15.19 -5.91 -16.53
C SER A 15 14.27 -5.23 -15.51
N ASP A 16 14.49 -3.93 -15.33
CA ASP A 16 13.90 -3.01 -14.35
C ASP A 16 12.47 -2.56 -14.70
N THR A 17 11.66 -3.43 -15.33
CA THR A 17 10.40 -3.01 -15.99
C THR A 17 9.10 -3.50 -15.34
N LEU A 18 9.14 -4.27 -14.24
CA LEU A 18 7.92 -4.84 -13.65
C LEU A 18 7.12 -3.89 -12.73
N VAL A 19 7.66 -2.72 -12.36
CA VAL A 19 7.00 -1.79 -11.43
C VAL A 19 6.16 -0.70 -12.10
N ALA A 20 6.41 -0.40 -13.39
CA ALA A 20 5.73 0.70 -14.07
C ALA A 20 4.29 0.39 -14.50
N ASP A 21 3.93 -0.90 -14.59
CA ASP A 21 2.59 -1.37 -14.97
C ASP A 21 1.65 -1.61 -13.78
N LEU A 22 2.13 -1.42 -12.54
CA LEU A 22 1.30 -1.53 -11.32
C LEU A 22 0.49 -0.26 -11.01
N LEU A 23 0.21 0.57 -12.02
CA LEU A 23 -0.84 1.58 -11.92
C LEU A 23 -2.05 1.03 -12.64
N LEU A 24 -2.79 0.19 -11.94
CA LEU A 24 -4.08 -0.30 -12.42
C LEU A 24 -4.97 0.92 -12.69
N PRO A 25 -5.44 1.15 -13.93
CA PRO A 25 -6.63 1.95 -14.13
C PRO A 25 -7.75 1.23 -13.37
N ILE A 26 -8.42 1.95 -12.48
CA ILE A 26 -9.57 1.43 -11.72
C ILE A 26 -10.77 1.38 -12.69
N ASP A 27 -10.68 0.57 -13.75
CA ASP A 27 -11.82 0.29 -14.62
C ASP A 27 -12.60 -0.87 -13.99
N THR A 28 -13.77 -0.55 -13.44
CA THR A 28 -14.60 -1.45 -12.63
C THR A 28 -15.34 -2.49 -13.47
N THR A 29 -15.07 -2.58 -14.78
CA THR A 29 -15.77 -3.47 -15.72
C THR A 29 -14.93 -4.64 -16.24
N ALA A 30 -13.66 -4.75 -15.87
CA ALA A 30 -12.84 -5.88 -16.28
C ALA A 30 -13.18 -7.14 -15.45
N THR A 31 -13.92 -8.08 -16.05
CA THR A 31 -13.99 -9.46 -15.56
C THR A 31 -12.57 -10.00 -15.45
N LEU A 32 -12.11 -10.21 -14.22
CA LEU A 32 -10.77 -10.69 -13.93
C LEU A 32 -10.65 -12.16 -14.35
N LEU A 33 -10.30 -12.41 -15.61
CA LEU A 33 -10.02 -13.76 -16.09
C LEU A 33 -8.78 -14.28 -15.36
N LEU A 34 -8.98 -15.30 -14.52
CA LEU A 34 -7.92 -15.91 -13.71
C LEU A 34 -6.98 -16.73 -14.61
N PRO A 35 -5.65 -16.56 -14.52
CA PRO A 35 -4.72 -17.46 -15.17
C PRO A 35 -4.87 -18.89 -14.59
N SER A 36 -4.82 -19.89 -15.46
CA SER A 36 -5.11 -21.31 -15.14
C SER A 36 -4.09 -21.99 -14.22
N ASN A 37 -2.96 -21.34 -13.93
CA ASN A 37 -1.83 -21.95 -13.23
C ASN A 37 -1.72 -21.34 -11.83
N LEU A 38 -2.64 -21.71 -10.94
CA LEU A 38 -2.54 -21.39 -9.52
C LEU A 38 -1.69 -22.48 -8.85
N GLU A 39 -0.44 -22.15 -8.51
CA GLU A 39 0.53 -23.08 -7.89
C GLU A 39 0.11 -23.49 -6.46
N TYR A 40 -0.76 -22.73 -5.81
CA TYR A 40 -1.25 -23.01 -4.46
C TYR A 40 -2.57 -22.30 -4.17
N ILE A 41 -3.61 -23.07 -3.86
CA ILE A 41 -4.86 -22.58 -3.24
C ILE A 41 -4.86 -23.14 -1.82
N PRO A 42 -4.85 -22.31 -0.77
CA PRO A 42 -4.94 -22.83 0.60
C PRO A 42 -6.30 -23.53 0.78
N ALA A 43 -6.28 -24.87 0.86
CA ALA A 43 -7.48 -25.70 0.99
C ALA A 43 -8.35 -25.35 2.21
N GLU A 44 -7.78 -24.67 3.21
CA GLU A 44 -8.45 -24.28 4.45
C GLU A 44 -9.09 -22.87 4.42
N ALA A 45 -8.91 -22.11 3.33
CA ALA A 45 -9.41 -20.74 3.22
C ALA A 45 -10.86 -20.69 2.69
N THR A 46 -11.77 -21.40 3.34
CA THR A 46 -13.21 -21.31 2.99
C THR A 46 -13.76 -19.91 3.29
N PRO A 47 -14.80 -19.44 2.57
CA PRO A 47 -15.46 -18.16 2.86
C PRO A 47 -15.87 -17.97 4.32
N GLN A 48 -16.30 -19.07 4.97
CA GLN A 48 -16.70 -19.07 6.38
C GLN A 48 -15.51 -18.79 7.29
N VAL A 49 -14.38 -19.48 7.07
CA VAL A 49 -13.15 -19.27 7.85
C VAL A 49 -12.60 -17.85 7.62
N ILE A 50 -12.69 -17.34 6.40
CA ILE A 50 -12.27 -15.97 6.08
C ILE A 50 -13.15 -14.95 6.82
N ALA A 51 -14.47 -15.12 6.80
CA ALA A 51 -15.39 -14.25 7.50
C ALA A 51 -15.15 -14.26 9.02
N GLU A 52 -14.91 -15.44 9.61
CA GLU A 52 -14.57 -15.58 11.04
C GLU A 52 -13.27 -14.86 11.38
N ARG A 53 -12.21 -15.05 10.58
CA ARG A 53 -10.93 -14.35 10.76
C ARG A 53 -11.06 -12.85 10.61
N LEU A 54 -11.84 -12.37 9.65
CA LEU A 54 -12.08 -10.94 9.46
C LEU A 54 -12.82 -10.36 10.67
N SER A 55 -13.82 -11.07 11.19
CA SER A 55 -14.54 -10.66 12.40
C SER A 55 -13.62 -10.62 13.64
N ALA A 56 -12.63 -11.50 13.73
CA ALA A 56 -11.64 -11.50 14.82
C ALA A 56 -10.62 -10.35 14.71
N LEU A 57 -10.42 -9.80 13.50
CA LEU A 57 -9.55 -8.65 13.23
C LEU A 57 -10.26 -7.30 13.33
N GLN A 58 -11.57 -7.30 13.58
CA GLN A 58 -12.37 -6.08 13.64
C GLN A 58 -11.82 -5.10 14.68
N GLY A 59 -11.64 -3.85 14.26
CA GLY A 59 -11.18 -2.77 15.12
C GLY A 59 -12.05 -1.52 15.03
N LYS A 60 -11.43 -0.34 14.96
CA LYS A 60 -12.11 0.95 14.84
C LYS A 60 -12.67 1.21 13.44
N ILE A 61 -12.11 0.57 12.42
CA ILE A 61 -12.57 0.68 11.04
C ILE A 61 -13.37 -0.58 10.70
N ASP A 62 -14.59 -0.41 10.20
CA ASP A 62 -15.46 -1.54 9.91
C ASP A 62 -14.97 -2.39 8.74
N LEU A 63 -14.76 -3.70 8.98
CA LEU A 63 -14.32 -4.67 7.98
C LEU A 63 -15.51 -5.54 7.53
N THR A 64 -16.32 -5.01 6.62
CA THR A 64 -17.44 -5.76 6.03
C THR A 64 -16.94 -6.81 5.03
N TYR A 65 -17.24 -8.09 5.28
CA TYR A 65 -16.99 -9.16 4.31
C TYR A 65 -18.03 -9.17 3.19
N ASN A 66 -17.58 -9.22 1.93
CA ASN A 66 -18.42 -9.33 0.74
C ASN A 66 -17.64 -9.91 -0.45
N ASN A 67 -18.30 -10.16 -1.58
CA ASN A 67 -17.68 -10.76 -2.77
C ASN A 67 -16.50 -9.95 -3.34
N LYS A 68 -16.51 -8.62 -3.20
CA LYS A 68 -15.39 -7.77 -3.64
C LYS A 68 -14.18 -7.97 -2.72
N VAL A 69 -14.40 -8.00 -1.41
CA VAL A 69 -13.34 -8.28 -0.43
C VAL A 69 -12.75 -9.68 -0.65
N GLN A 70 -13.60 -10.70 -0.85
CA GLN A 70 -13.12 -12.04 -1.19
C GLN A 70 -12.22 -12.04 -2.44
N SER A 71 -12.62 -11.30 -3.48
CA SER A 71 -11.83 -11.19 -4.72
C SER A 71 -10.45 -10.56 -4.47
N PHE A 72 -10.34 -9.58 -3.57
CA PHE A 72 -9.04 -9.01 -3.17
C PHE A 72 -8.22 -9.98 -2.32
N ILE A 73 -8.86 -10.75 -1.43
CA ILE A 73 -8.19 -11.80 -0.67
C ILE A 73 -7.59 -12.83 -1.62
N ASP A 74 -8.38 -13.34 -2.56
CA ASP A 74 -7.91 -14.29 -3.58
C ASP A 74 -6.80 -13.68 -4.44
N TYR A 75 -6.93 -12.39 -4.79
CA TYR A 75 -5.90 -11.68 -5.53
C TYR A 75 -4.55 -11.73 -4.82
N PHE A 76 -4.48 -11.24 -3.58
CA PHE A 76 -3.21 -11.12 -2.85
C PHE A 76 -2.68 -12.45 -2.30
N THR A 77 -3.56 -13.43 -2.07
CA THR A 77 -3.16 -14.73 -1.49
C THR A 77 -2.89 -15.80 -2.54
N ILE A 78 -3.41 -15.65 -3.76
CA ILE A 78 -3.30 -16.65 -4.82
C ILE A 78 -2.62 -16.05 -6.06
N ARG A 79 -3.14 -14.96 -6.62
CA ARG A 79 -2.65 -14.41 -7.90
C ARG A 79 -1.34 -13.63 -7.77
N ASP A 80 -1.19 -12.83 -6.72
CA ASP A 80 -0.05 -11.93 -6.52
C ASP A 80 0.67 -12.19 -5.20
N ARG A 81 1.05 -13.45 -5.00
CA ARG A 81 1.73 -13.91 -3.78
C ARG A 81 3.11 -13.31 -3.62
N GLU A 82 3.79 -13.01 -4.72
CA GLU A 82 5.12 -12.38 -4.68
C GLU A 82 5.05 -10.98 -4.06
N TYR A 83 4.04 -10.18 -4.45
CA TYR A 83 3.79 -8.89 -3.81
C TYR A 83 3.54 -9.04 -2.30
N THR A 84 2.67 -9.98 -1.90
CA THR A 84 2.39 -10.24 -0.48
C THR A 84 3.65 -10.66 0.27
N ARG A 85 4.48 -11.53 -0.30
CA ARG A 85 5.75 -11.95 0.30
C ARG A 85 6.73 -10.78 0.43
N MET A 86 6.81 -9.91 -0.58
CA MET A 86 7.62 -8.70 -0.55
C MET A 86 7.18 -7.77 0.59
N VAL A 87 5.88 -7.51 0.71
CA VAL A 87 5.31 -6.68 1.78
C VAL A 87 5.62 -7.27 3.16
N GLN A 88 5.45 -8.58 3.34
CA GLN A 88 5.78 -9.25 4.60
C GLN A 88 7.26 -9.08 5.00
N ARG A 89 8.18 -9.02 4.04
CA ARG A 89 9.61 -8.75 4.32
C ARG A 89 9.88 -7.30 4.71
N ARG A 90 9.07 -6.35 4.20
CA ARG A 90 9.26 -4.91 4.44
C ARG A 90 8.54 -4.39 5.67
N LYS A 91 7.46 -5.05 6.09
CA LYS A 91 6.60 -4.54 7.17
C LYS A 91 7.38 -4.28 8.45
N ASP A 92 8.32 -5.15 8.81
CA ASP A 92 9.04 -5.07 10.08
C ASP A 92 9.98 -3.84 10.12
N LEU A 93 10.29 -3.24 8.97
CA LEU A 93 11.07 -1.99 8.88
C LEU A 93 10.23 -0.75 9.16
N TYR A 94 8.96 -0.72 8.76
CA TYR A 94 8.14 0.51 8.77
C TYR A 94 6.96 0.45 9.74
N PHE A 95 6.41 -0.72 10.03
CA PHE A 95 5.27 -0.85 10.92
C PHE A 95 5.54 -0.31 12.32
N PRO A 96 6.71 -0.57 12.96
CA PRO A 96 6.99 0.02 14.27
C PRO A 96 6.94 1.56 14.27
N LEU A 97 7.40 2.19 13.17
CA LEU A 97 7.31 3.64 12.98
C LEU A 97 5.85 4.09 12.83
N PHE A 98 5.08 3.40 12.00
CA PHE A 98 3.68 3.72 11.75
C PHE A 98 2.85 3.58 13.03
N GLU A 99 2.99 2.46 13.75
CA GLU A 99 2.28 2.17 14.99
C GLU A 99 2.58 3.21 16.07
N LYS A 100 3.86 3.60 16.21
CA LYS A 100 4.26 4.69 17.12
C LYS A 100 3.57 6.00 16.75
N LYS A 101 3.61 6.40 15.47
CA LYS A 101 3.04 7.66 14.99
C LYS A 101 1.52 7.67 15.08
N LEU A 102 0.84 6.61 14.64
CA LEU A 102 -0.62 6.47 14.76
C LEU A 102 -1.06 6.59 16.23
N LYS A 103 -0.31 5.98 17.15
CA LYS A 103 -0.56 6.10 18.59
C LYS A 103 -0.35 7.52 19.12
N GLU A 104 0.71 8.22 18.71
CA GLU A 104 0.96 9.63 19.05
C GLU A 104 -0.21 10.54 18.66
N TYR A 105 -0.85 10.27 17.51
CA TYR A 105 -1.98 11.03 17.00
C TYR A 105 -3.37 10.47 17.41
N GLY A 106 -3.42 9.40 18.21
CA GLY A 106 -4.68 8.78 18.65
C GLY A 106 -5.48 8.07 17.55
N LEU A 107 -4.84 7.72 16.43
CA LEU A 107 -5.47 7.16 15.24
C LEU A 107 -5.68 5.64 15.34
N PRO A 108 -6.59 5.05 14.53
CA PRO A 108 -6.67 3.60 14.34
C PRO A 108 -5.35 3.00 13.86
N ASP A 109 -5.00 1.83 14.42
CA ASP A 109 -3.78 1.11 14.06
C ASP A 109 -3.88 0.53 12.63
N GLU A 110 -5.09 0.21 12.20
CA GLU A 110 -5.45 -0.36 10.91
C GLU A 110 -5.02 0.56 9.73
N LEU A 111 -4.86 1.86 9.97
CA LEU A 111 -4.41 2.81 8.95
C LEU A 111 -2.98 2.53 8.47
N LYS A 112 -2.16 1.79 9.22
CA LYS A 112 -0.81 1.40 8.76
C LYS A 112 -0.83 0.58 7.48
N TYR A 113 -1.90 -0.17 7.23
CA TYR A 113 -2.07 -0.98 6.03
C TYR A 113 -2.31 -0.15 4.77
N LEU A 114 -2.71 1.13 4.90
CA LEU A 114 -2.88 2.03 3.75
C LEU A 114 -1.57 2.16 2.94
N SER A 115 -0.43 2.28 3.61
CA SER A 115 0.88 2.40 2.95
C SER A 115 1.27 1.16 2.11
N ILE A 116 0.69 -0.01 2.40
CA ILE A 116 0.84 -1.19 1.55
C ILE A 116 0.20 -0.91 0.20
N ILE A 117 -1.08 -0.52 0.18
CA ILE A 117 -1.82 -0.28 -1.07
C ILE A 117 -1.20 0.87 -1.87
N GLU A 118 -0.73 1.91 -1.19
CA GLU A 118 -0.14 3.07 -1.84
C GLU A 118 1.24 2.79 -2.47
N SER A 119 2.11 2.03 -1.80
CA SER A 119 3.53 1.94 -2.21
C SER A 119 4.16 0.55 -2.16
N GLY A 120 3.45 -0.45 -1.62
CA GLY A 120 4.05 -1.72 -1.22
C GLY A 120 5.19 -1.53 -0.21
N LEU A 121 5.08 -0.52 0.65
CA LEU A 121 6.11 -0.09 1.60
C LEU A 121 7.44 0.33 0.95
N ASN A 122 7.38 0.96 -0.23
CA ASN A 122 8.56 1.50 -0.92
C ASN A 122 8.65 3.02 -0.72
N PRO A 123 9.63 3.54 0.04
CA PRO A 123 9.75 4.98 0.30
C PRO A 123 10.18 5.80 -0.92
N ARG A 124 10.63 5.18 -2.02
CA ARG A 124 11.15 5.88 -3.21
C ARG A 124 10.26 5.76 -4.43
N VAL A 125 9.11 5.09 -4.33
CA VAL A 125 8.23 4.90 -5.48
C VAL A 125 7.55 6.21 -5.88
N MET A 126 7.45 6.44 -7.19
CA MET A 126 6.73 7.56 -7.77
C MET A 126 5.68 7.02 -8.74
N SER A 127 4.43 7.44 -8.59
CA SER A 127 3.37 7.09 -9.54
C SER A 127 3.44 7.92 -10.83
N ARG A 128 2.72 7.49 -11.88
CA ARG A 128 2.54 8.27 -13.11
C ARG A 128 1.93 9.65 -12.83
N ALA A 129 1.07 9.77 -11.81
CA ALA A 129 0.49 11.03 -11.36
C ALA A 129 1.44 11.88 -10.49
N ARG A 130 2.67 11.41 -10.24
CA ARG A 130 3.71 12.07 -9.41
C ARG A 130 3.40 12.11 -7.91
N ALA A 131 2.59 11.16 -7.43
CA ALA A 131 2.53 10.82 -6.01
C ALA A 131 3.82 10.10 -5.60
N VAL A 132 4.35 10.38 -4.39
CA VAL A 132 5.69 9.89 -3.99
C VAL A 132 5.69 9.29 -2.58
N GLY A 133 6.48 8.23 -2.42
CA GLY A 133 6.89 7.65 -1.15
C GLY A 133 5.87 6.72 -0.53
N LEU A 134 6.09 6.38 0.74
CA LEU A 134 5.32 5.37 1.50
C LEU A 134 3.82 5.64 1.51
N TRP A 135 3.46 6.92 1.54
CA TRP A 135 2.09 7.41 1.69
C TRP A 135 1.53 8.04 0.42
N GLN A 136 2.28 7.95 -0.70
CA GLN A 136 1.93 8.49 -2.02
C GLN A 136 1.39 9.93 -1.96
N PHE A 137 2.16 10.83 -1.36
CA PHE A 137 1.79 12.23 -1.34
C PHE A 137 1.94 12.87 -2.73
N MET A 138 0.87 13.48 -3.22
CA MET A 138 0.93 14.45 -4.31
C MET A 138 1.77 15.66 -3.87
N SER A 139 2.48 16.29 -4.80
CA SER A 139 3.41 17.38 -4.46
C SER A 139 2.73 18.54 -3.72
N GLY A 140 1.52 18.94 -4.16
CA GLY A 140 0.74 19.99 -3.50
C GLY A 140 0.28 19.61 -2.10
N THR A 141 -0.29 18.40 -1.93
CA THR A 141 -0.72 17.89 -0.61
C THR A 141 0.47 17.73 0.34
N GLY A 142 1.60 17.21 -0.15
CA GLY A 142 2.82 17.10 0.63
C GLY A 142 3.28 18.45 1.20
N ARG A 143 3.35 19.49 0.35
CA ARG A 143 3.67 20.85 0.81
C ARG A 143 2.65 21.41 1.78
N TYR A 144 1.36 21.19 1.52
CA TYR A 144 0.30 21.58 2.45
C TYR A 144 0.47 20.93 3.82
N MET A 145 0.95 19.69 3.86
CA MET A 145 1.28 18.98 5.09
C MET A 145 2.69 19.30 5.63
N GLY A 146 3.40 20.27 5.06
CA GLY A 146 4.72 20.71 5.54
C GLY A 146 5.91 19.88 5.06
N LEU A 147 5.74 19.07 4.02
CA LEU A 147 6.84 18.35 3.36
C LEU A 147 7.46 19.23 2.27
N SER A 148 8.77 19.39 2.32
CA SER A 148 9.57 20.08 1.32
C SER A 148 9.81 19.15 0.13
N ASN A 149 9.58 19.66 -1.08
CA ASN A 149 9.94 18.96 -2.30
C ASN A 149 10.43 19.95 -3.36
N ASP A 150 11.75 19.98 -3.55
CA ASP A 150 12.43 20.74 -4.59
C ASP A 150 13.22 19.79 -5.51
N TRP A 151 14.10 20.37 -6.34
CA TRP A 151 14.90 19.59 -7.29
C TRP A 151 16.00 18.74 -6.63
N TYR A 152 16.34 19.02 -5.37
CA TYR A 152 17.41 18.38 -4.63
C TYR A 152 16.89 17.44 -3.52
N ILE A 153 15.83 17.84 -2.82
CA ILE A 153 15.24 17.10 -1.70
C ILE A 153 13.76 16.86 -1.94
N ASP A 154 13.31 15.62 -1.71
CA ASP A 154 11.88 15.26 -1.67
C ASP A 154 11.55 14.53 -0.36
N GLU A 155 11.06 15.28 0.63
CA GLU A 155 10.73 14.76 1.96
C GLU A 155 9.51 13.83 1.96
N ARG A 156 8.81 13.70 0.82
CA ARG A 156 7.79 12.66 0.64
C ARG A 156 8.41 11.25 0.65
N MET A 157 9.70 11.14 0.33
CA MET A 157 10.45 9.88 0.41
C MET A 157 11.02 9.60 1.80
N ASP A 158 11.00 10.55 2.72
CA ASP A 158 11.48 10.38 4.08
C ASP A 158 10.43 9.61 4.92
N PRO A 159 10.74 8.42 5.46
CA PRO A 159 9.75 7.62 6.18
C PRO A 159 9.17 8.32 7.40
N GLU A 160 9.96 9.05 8.18
CA GLU A 160 9.50 9.70 9.41
C GLU A 160 8.62 10.90 9.09
N LYS A 161 9.11 11.80 8.22
CA LYS A 161 8.39 13.03 7.85
C LYS A 161 7.10 12.72 7.09
N SER A 162 7.14 11.80 6.13
CA SER A 162 5.95 11.41 5.37
C SER A 162 4.91 10.70 6.25
N THR A 163 5.33 9.89 7.23
CA THR A 163 4.41 9.24 8.18
C THR A 163 3.76 10.25 9.13
N ASP A 164 4.53 11.21 9.63
CA ASP A 164 3.98 12.30 10.44
C ASP A 164 2.93 13.12 9.65
N ALA A 165 3.27 13.48 8.41
CA ALA A 165 2.35 14.16 7.50
C ALA A 165 1.09 13.34 7.21
N ALA A 166 1.22 12.03 6.97
CA ALA A 166 0.09 11.13 6.75
C ALA A 166 -0.85 11.07 7.95
N CYS A 167 -0.30 10.96 9.17
CA CYS A 167 -1.10 10.95 10.39
C CYS A 167 -1.88 12.25 10.56
N ARG A 168 -1.24 13.42 10.37
CA ARG A 168 -1.93 14.71 10.44
C ARG A 168 -3.01 14.84 9.37
N TYR A 169 -2.76 14.35 8.17
CA TYR A 169 -3.72 14.45 7.07
C TYR A 169 -4.93 13.53 7.31
N LEU A 170 -4.71 12.29 7.74
CA LEU A 170 -5.77 11.36 8.11
C LEU A 170 -6.61 11.88 9.28
N ALA A 171 -5.99 12.48 10.30
CA ALA A 171 -6.70 13.14 11.40
C ALA A 171 -7.59 14.29 10.90
N GLN A 172 -7.07 15.11 9.98
CA GLN A 172 -7.84 16.19 9.37
C GLN A 172 -9.04 15.67 8.56
N LEU A 173 -8.84 14.63 7.74
CA LEU A 173 -9.91 14.02 6.96
C LEU A 173 -10.99 13.43 7.88
N TYR A 174 -10.59 12.74 8.95
CA TYR A 174 -11.54 12.24 9.93
C TYR A 174 -12.31 13.37 10.63
N SER A 175 -11.64 14.48 10.97
CA SER A 175 -12.31 15.66 11.53
C SER A 175 -13.33 16.29 10.57
N ILE A 176 -13.18 16.09 9.26
CA ILE A 176 -14.12 16.59 8.25
C ILE A 176 -15.33 15.68 8.10
N PHE A 177 -15.11 14.36 8.04
CA PHE A 177 -16.16 13.40 7.68
C PHE A 177 -16.77 12.66 8.86
N GLY A 178 -16.08 12.57 10.00
CA GLY A 178 -16.51 11.81 11.18
C GLY A 178 -16.53 10.29 11.01
N ASP A 179 -16.17 9.81 9.82
CA ASP A 179 -16.22 8.40 9.42
C ASP A 179 -14.92 8.00 8.71
N TRP A 180 -14.38 6.82 9.06
CA TRP A 180 -13.11 6.35 8.52
C TRP A 180 -13.20 5.87 7.07
N GLN A 181 -14.33 5.32 6.64
CA GLN A 181 -14.50 4.89 5.25
C GLN A 181 -14.54 6.11 4.33
N LEU A 182 -15.26 7.16 4.73
CA LEU A 182 -15.27 8.45 4.02
C LEU A 182 -13.91 9.15 4.06
N ALA A 183 -13.21 9.12 5.21
CA ALA A 183 -11.87 9.70 5.32
C ALA A 183 -10.87 9.00 4.39
N LEU A 184 -10.91 7.66 4.30
CA LEU A 184 -10.06 6.90 3.39
C LEU A 184 -10.43 7.13 1.92
N ALA A 185 -11.71 7.21 1.58
CA ALA A 185 -12.15 7.59 0.24
C ALA A 185 -11.64 8.99 -0.15
N ALA A 186 -11.66 9.93 0.80
CA ALA A 186 -11.16 11.29 0.61
C ALA A 186 -9.64 11.36 0.56
N TYR A 187 -8.93 10.45 1.23
CA TYR A 187 -7.47 10.33 1.12
C TYR A 187 -7.07 9.99 -0.31
N ASN A 188 -7.76 9.04 -0.93
CA ASN A 188 -7.48 8.57 -2.29
C ASN A 188 -7.96 9.55 -3.38
N SER A 189 -9.18 10.09 -3.26
CA SER A 189 -9.84 10.88 -4.32
C SER A 189 -9.84 12.39 -4.08
N GLY A 190 -9.42 12.82 -2.90
CA GLY A 190 -9.50 14.20 -2.41
C GLY A 190 -10.81 14.51 -1.69
N PRO A 191 -10.79 15.38 -0.66
CA PRO A 191 -11.97 15.69 0.15
C PRO A 191 -13.07 16.43 -0.61
N GLY A 192 -12.71 17.20 -1.65
CA GLY A 192 -13.70 17.87 -2.51
C GLY A 192 -14.56 16.88 -3.29
N THR A 193 -13.96 15.81 -3.79
CA THR A 193 -14.65 14.76 -4.55
C THR A 193 -15.69 14.06 -3.67
N VAL A 194 -15.31 13.67 -2.45
CA VAL A 194 -16.22 12.97 -1.51
C VAL A 194 -17.34 13.89 -1.01
N ARG A 195 -17.08 15.18 -0.80
CA ARG A 195 -18.13 16.15 -0.41
C ARG A 195 -19.18 16.39 -1.49
N ASN A 196 -18.84 16.14 -2.75
CA ASN A 196 -19.71 16.39 -3.90
C ASN A 196 -20.39 15.11 -4.42
N ALA A 197 -20.16 13.96 -3.77
CA ALA A 197 -20.74 12.67 -4.11
C ALA A 197 -22.11 12.49 -3.45
#